data_AF-A0A5T0JAE5-F1
#
_entry.id   AF-A0A5T0JAE5-F1
#
_cell.length_a   1.000
_cell.length_b   1.000
_cell.length_c   1.000
_cell.angle_alpha   90.00
_cell.angle_beta   90.00
_cell.angle_gamma   90.00
#
_symmetry.space_group_name_H-M   'P 1'
#
loop_
_entity.id
_entity.type
_entity.pdbx_description
1 polymer ?
#
loop_
_entity_poly.entity_id
_entity_poly.type
_entity_poly.pdbx_seq_one_letter_code
_entity_poly.pdbx_strand_id
1 'polypeptide(L)'
;MTNTQINDKILELANYLKIDNKCVAHNARLQSIQINGAVIKNFSFKLFNEYKLSFFNCKFLCEINEAPGFFEIENPVYIYGCTFEENVISYNIKFKSNVVIAYCRFNKNFYFKANTFCNSSNFERNFYNYASFKKSHFEKNVTFYNSTFKGLDFSQAIFNENLNIV
;
A
#
# COMPACT_ATOMS: atom_id res chain seq x y z
N MET A 1 6.10 24.74 -9.23
CA MET A 1 6.31 23.83 -10.38
C MET A 1 5.53 24.39 -11.55
N THR A 2 6.14 24.43 -12.73
CA THR A 2 5.45 24.82 -13.97
C THR A 2 4.59 23.64 -14.49
N ASN A 3 3.60 23.91 -15.35
CA ASN A 3 2.76 22.85 -15.95
C ASN A 3 3.59 21.81 -16.71
N THR A 4 4.69 22.23 -17.34
CA THR A 4 5.63 21.33 -18.03
C THR A 4 6.33 20.36 -17.07
N GLN A 5 6.83 20.85 -15.93
CA GLN A 5 7.50 20.01 -14.92
C GLN A 5 6.55 18.97 -14.30
N ILE A 6 5.27 19.28 -14.18
CA ILE A 6 4.25 18.35 -13.68
C ILE A 6 4.01 17.23 -14.70
N ASN A 7 3.93 17.57 -15.98
CA ASN A 7 3.72 16.60 -17.05
C ASN A 7 4.92 15.64 -17.19
N ASP A 8 6.14 16.14 -17.06
CA ASP A 8 7.36 15.31 -17.14
C ASP A 8 7.41 14.27 -16.00
N LYS A 9 7.08 14.70 -14.77
CA LYS A 9 7.01 13.80 -13.61
C LYS A 9 5.92 12.74 -13.74
N ILE A 10 4.76 13.10 -14.29
CA ILE A 10 3.68 12.14 -14.54
C ILE A 10 4.12 11.10 -15.57
N LEU A 11 4.82 11.52 -16.63
CA LEU A 11 5.33 10.63 -17.65
C LEU A 11 6.41 9.69 -17.07
N GLU A 12 7.32 10.20 -16.24
CA GLU A 12 8.32 9.40 -15.53
C GLU A 12 7.66 8.32 -14.66
N LEU A 13 6.69 8.72 -13.83
CA LEU A 13 5.92 7.81 -12.99
C LEU A 13 5.19 6.74 -13.81
N ALA A 14 4.50 7.13 -14.88
CA ALA A 14 3.76 6.20 -15.73
C ALA A 14 4.68 5.19 -16.42
N ASN A 15 5.84 5.65 -16.90
CA ASN A 15 6.88 4.79 -17.47
C ASN A 15 7.44 3.82 -16.42
N TYR A 16 7.72 4.29 -15.21
CA TYR A 16 8.21 3.43 -14.12
C TYR A 16 7.19 2.33 -13.78
N LEU A 17 5.91 2.69 -13.64
CA LEU A 17 4.81 1.75 -13.35
C LEU A 17 4.45 0.86 -14.56
N LYS A 18 4.91 1.24 -15.75
CA LYS A 18 4.60 0.65 -17.07
C LYS A 18 3.10 0.72 -17.42
N ILE A 19 2.52 1.89 -17.23
CA ILE A 19 1.09 2.17 -17.45
C ILE A 19 0.90 3.26 -18.52
N ASP A 20 -0.32 3.37 -19.03
CA ASP A 20 -0.74 4.48 -19.89
C ASP A 20 -1.04 5.72 -19.02
N ASN A 21 -0.59 6.91 -19.46
CA ASN A 21 -0.84 8.18 -18.76
C ASN A 21 -2.33 8.47 -18.54
N LYS A 22 -3.23 7.92 -19.35
CA LYS A 22 -4.69 8.06 -19.15
C LYS A 22 -5.19 7.45 -17.83
N CYS A 23 -4.41 6.55 -17.23
CA CYS A 23 -4.71 5.98 -15.92
C CYS A 23 -4.35 6.93 -14.77
N VAL A 24 -3.69 8.06 -15.05
CA VAL A 24 -3.24 9.03 -14.05
C VAL A 24 -4.22 10.20 -13.98
N ALA A 25 -4.68 10.52 -12.78
CA ALA A 25 -5.56 11.65 -12.50
C ALA A 25 -5.16 12.33 -11.18
N HIS A 26 -5.69 13.52 -10.93
CA HIS A 26 -5.58 14.15 -9.61
C HIS A 26 -6.79 13.81 -8.74
N ASN A 27 -6.57 13.35 -7.51
CA ASN A 27 -7.62 13.20 -6.52
C ASN A 27 -7.58 14.36 -5.54
N ALA A 28 -8.51 15.30 -5.69
CA ALA A 28 -8.58 16.51 -4.87
C ALA A 28 -8.87 16.23 -3.39
N ARG A 29 -9.68 15.20 -3.08
CA ARG A 29 -10.03 14.83 -1.70
C ARG A 29 -8.82 14.30 -0.93
N LEU A 30 -8.02 13.45 -1.57
CA LEU A 30 -6.81 12.88 -0.98
C LEU A 30 -5.58 13.78 -1.22
N GLN A 31 -5.73 14.82 -2.04
CA GLN A 31 -4.64 15.69 -2.52
C GLN A 31 -3.45 14.86 -3.03
N SER A 32 -3.73 13.88 -3.90
CA SER A 32 -2.76 12.88 -4.38
C SER A 32 -2.82 12.72 -5.89
N ILE A 33 -1.76 12.16 -6.48
CA ILE A 33 -1.82 11.61 -7.84
C ILE A 33 -2.46 10.22 -7.74
N GLN A 34 -3.61 10.07 -8.38
CA GLN A 34 -4.36 8.83 -8.41
C GLN A 34 -4.05 8.03 -9.67
N ILE A 35 -3.72 6.77 -9.49
CA ILE A 35 -3.64 5.75 -10.54
C ILE A 35 -4.93 4.94 -10.48
N ASN A 36 -5.70 4.94 -11.56
CA ASN A 36 -7.01 4.27 -11.62
C ASN A 36 -7.08 3.24 -12.74
N GLY A 37 -7.57 2.03 -12.44
CA GLY A 37 -7.86 1.00 -13.44
C GLY A 37 -6.63 0.50 -14.20
N ALA A 38 -5.42 0.67 -13.66
CA ALA A 38 -4.19 0.38 -14.35
C ALA A 38 -3.71 -1.06 -14.11
N VAL A 39 -3.01 -1.63 -15.09
CA VAL A 39 -2.23 -2.87 -14.93
C VAL A 39 -0.78 -2.50 -14.64
N ILE A 40 -0.37 -2.63 -13.39
CA ILE A 40 0.94 -2.20 -12.88
C ILE A 40 1.91 -3.36 -12.97
N LYS A 41 3.06 -3.14 -13.62
CA LYS A 41 4.07 -4.18 -13.85
C LYS A 41 5.38 -3.92 -13.11
N ASN A 42 5.44 -2.84 -12.34
CA ASN A 42 6.56 -2.48 -11.49
C ASN A 42 6.07 -1.50 -10.42
N PHE A 43 6.51 -1.65 -9.17
CA PHE A 43 6.05 -0.82 -8.07
C PHE A 43 7.05 -0.83 -6.91
N SER A 44 7.19 0.32 -6.25
CA SER A 44 7.90 0.45 -4.97
C SER A 44 7.08 1.33 -4.02
N PHE A 45 7.10 1.00 -2.73
CA PHE A 45 6.45 1.82 -1.70
C PHE A 45 7.10 3.20 -1.56
N LYS A 46 8.35 3.39 -2.01
CA LYS A 46 9.05 4.69 -1.98
C LYS A 46 8.35 5.76 -2.82
N LEU A 47 7.62 5.35 -3.85
CA LEU A 47 6.85 6.24 -4.71
C LEU A 47 5.82 7.08 -3.94
N PHE A 48 5.33 6.60 -2.79
CA PHE A 48 4.42 7.40 -1.96
C PHE A 48 5.10 8.69 -1.46
N ASN A 49 6.38 8.66 -1.12
CA ASN A 49 7.11 9.87 -0.73
C ASN A 49 7.39 10.78 -1.92
N GLU A 50 7.71 10.21 -3.08
CA GLU A 50 8.10 10.97 -4.27
C GLU A 50 6.92 11.70 -4.93
N TYR A 51 5.74 11.05 -4.96
CA TYR A 51 4.62 11.51 -5.78
C TYR A 51 3.31 11.72 -5.01
N LYS A 52 3.23 11.33 -3.72
CA LYS A 52 1.98 11.29 -2.93
C LYS A 52 0.87 10.59 -3.73
N LEU A 53 0.90 9.26 -3.73
CA LEU A 53 0.08 8.43 -4.60
C LEU A 53 -1.19 7.92 -3.94
N SER A 54 -2.17 7.59 -4.79
CA SER A 54 -3.25 6.69 -4.46
C SER A 54 -3.54 5.73 -5.62
N PHE A 55 -3.95 4.51 -5.31
CA PHE A 55 -4.26 3.47 -6.30
C PHE A 55 -5.69 2.99 -6.13
N PHE A 56 -6.45 3.00 -7.23
CA PHE A 56 -7.85 2.60 -7.25
C PHE A 56 -8.10 1.59 -8.36
N ASN A 57 -8.69 0.44 -8.02
CA ASN A 57 -9.11 -0.58 -9.00
C ASN A 57 -7.96 -1.06 -9.92
N CYS A 58 -6.73 -1.04 -9.42
CA CYS A 58 -5.54 -1.44 -10.19
C CYS A 58 -5.24 -2.93 -10.02
N LYS A 59 -4.53 -3.49 -11.01
CA LYS A 59 -4.03 -4.86 -10.99
C LYS A 59 -2.50 -4.86 -10.99
N PHE A 60 -1.88 -5.33 -9.91
CA PHE A 60 -0.43 -5.47 -9.78
C PHE A 60 0.00 -6.86 -10.25
N LEU A 61 0.77 -6.90 -11.35
CA LEU A 61 1.35 -8.11 -11.95
C LEU A 61 2.82 -8.32 -11.56
N CYS A 62 3.34 -7.53 -10.63
CA CYS A 62 4.71 -7.59 -10.17
C CYS A 62 4.78 -8.02 -8.71
N GLU A 63 5.83 -8.75 -8.35
CA GLU A 63 6.20 -8.93 -6.95
C GLU A 63 6.66 -7.58 -6.38
N ILE A 64 6.17 -7.25 -5.18
CA ILE A 64 6.65 -6.10 -4.41
C ILE A 64 7.58 -6.65 -3.35
N ASN A 65 8.85 -6.24 -3.37
CA ASN A 65 9.86 -6.74 -2.45
C ASN A 65 10.74 -5.62 -1.89
N GLU A 66 10.33 -5.08 -0.74
CA GLU A 66 11.04 -4.05 0.01
C GLU A 66 11.79 -4.65 1.21
N ALA A 67 12.56 -5.73 0.99
CA ALA A 67 13.22 -6.49 2.05
C ALA A 67 14.58 -5.94 2.56
N PRO A 68 15.44 -5.28 1.75
CA PRO A 68 16.69 -4.72 2.26
C PRO A 68 16.61 -3.19 2.43
N GLY A 69 16.50 -2.74 3.68
CA GLY A 69 16.71 -1.34 4.08
C GLY A 69 15.59 -0.77 4.97
N PHE A 70 15.97 -0.06 6.03
CA PHE A 70 15.02 0.78 6.76
C PHE A 70 14.74 2.04 5.94
N PHE A 71 13.47 2.33 5.71
CA PHE A 71 13.05 3.65 5.22
C PHE A 71 11.69 4.03 5.79
N GLU A 72 11.44 5.33 5.80
CA GLU A 72 10.21 5.91 6.31
C GLU A 72 9.31 6.35 5.15
N ILE A 73 8.01 6.17 5.30
CA ILE A 73 7.00 6.68 4.38
C ILE A 73 6.21 7.75 5.13
N GLU A 74 6.44 8.98 4.72
CA GLU A 74 5.85 10.18 5.32
C GLU A 74 4.43 10.40 4.81
N ASN A 75 4.21 10.17 3.52
CA ASN A 75 2.91 10.39 2.90
C ASN A 75 1.93 9.25 3.21
N PRO A 76 0.62 9.55 3.27
CA PRO A 76 -0.39 8.51 3.40
C PRO A 76 -0.33 7.47 2.27
N VAL A 77 -0.61 6.21 2.61
CA VAL A 77 -0.73 5.12 1.65
C VAL A 77 -2.21 4.85 1.40
N TYR A 78 -2.65 5.00 0.15
CA TYR A 78 -4.02 4.70 -0.26
C TYR A 78 -4.02 3.70 -1.42
N ILE A 79 -4.46 2.47 -1.15
CA ILE A 79 -4.63 1.41 -2.13
C ILE A 79 -6.02 0.82 -1.91
N TYR A 80 -6.89 0.96 -2.90
CA TYR A 80 -8.31 0.64 -2.77
C TYR A 80 -8.81 -0.18 -3.96
N GLY A 81 -9.53 -1.26 -3.70
CA GLY A 81 -10.13 -2.07 -4.77
C GLY A 81 -9.11 -2.78 -5.67
N CYS A 82 -7.85 -2.92 -5.24
CA CYS A 82 -6.77 -3.42 -6.09
C CYS A 82 -6.59 -4.94 -5.98
N THR A 83 -6.03 -5.56 -7.02
CA THR A 83 -5.66 -6.99 -7.01
C THR A 83 -4.15 -7.14 -7.14
N PHE A 84 -3.56 -8.01 -6.31
CA PHE A 84 -2.15 -8.38 -6.32
C PHE A 84 -2.02 -9.84 -6.74
N GLU A 85 -1.39 -10.07 -7.89
CA GLU A 85 -1.17 -11.41 -8.44
C GLU A 85 0.09 -12.09 -7.89
N GLU A 86 1.02 -11.30 -7.35
CA GLU A 86 2.30 -11.75 -6.82
C GLU A 86 2.45 -11.41 -5.33
N ASN A 87 3.54 -11.86 -4.70
CA ASN A 87 3.77 -11.56 -3.29
C ASN A 87 3.91 -10.06 -3.05
N VAL A 88 3.45 -9.62 -1.88
CA VAL A 88 3.69 -8.27 -1.37
C VAL A 88 4.53 -8.40 -0.11
N ILE A 89 5.78 -7.96 -0.17
CA ILE A 89 6.76 -8.10 0.90
C ILE A 89 7.25 -6.70 1.27
N SER A 90 7.06 -6.36 2.53
CA SER A 90 7.60 -5.17 3.17
C SER A 90 8.25 -5.60 4.48
N TYR A 91 9.47 -5.14 4.68
CA TYR A 91 10.24 -5.41 5.89
C TYR A 91 10.83 -4.12 6.45
N ASN A 92 10.64 -3.89 7.76
CA ASN A 92 11.28 -2.79 8.48
C ASN A 92 11.00 -1.39 7.89
N ILE A 93 9.78 -1.18 7.37
CA ILE A 93 9.31 0.14 6.92
C ILE A 93 8.56 0.83 8.07
N LYS A 94 8.83 2.12 8.26
CA LYS A 94 8.05 2.96 9.18
C LYS A 94 7.08 3.86 8.42
N PHE A 95 5.79 3.59 8.56
CA PHE A 95 4.71 4.39 7.99
C PHE A 95 4.29 5.46 9.01
N LYS A 96 4.58 6.74 8.71
CA LYS A 96 4.34 7.87 9.62
C LYS A 96 2.91 8.39 9.55
N SER A 97 2.28 8.23 8.39
CA SER A 97 0.90 8.61 8.10
C SER A 97 -0.04 7.41 8.09
N ASN A 98 -1.33 7.68 7.88
CA ASN A 98 -2.35 6.64 7.74
C ASN A 98 -2.03 5.70 6.58
N VAL A 99 -2.23 4.39 6.81
CA VAL A 99 -2.15 3.34 5.79
C VAL A 99 -3.53 2.78 5.56
N VAL A 100 -4.05 2.93 4.34
CA VAL A 100 -5.32 2.38 3.90
C VAL A 100 -5.06 1.47 2.72
N ILE A 101 -5.15 0.17 2.96
CA ILE A 101 -5.11 -0.88 1.93
C ILE A 101 -6.38 -1.68 2.10
N ALA A 102 -7.43 -1.36 1.38
CA ALA A 102 -8.77 -1.88 1.65
C ALA A 102 -9.47 -2.35 0.37
N TYR A 103 -10.44 -3.26 0.51
CA TYR A 103 -11.19 -3.84 -0.62
C TYR A 103 -10.29 -4.53 -1.66
N CYS A 104 -9.11 -4.98 -1.24
CA CYS A 104 -8.09 -5.56 -2.11
C CYS A 104 -8.13 -7.09 -2.09
N ARG A 105 -7.61 -7.70 -3.16
CA ARG A 105 -7.42 -9.15 -3.26
C ARG A 105 -5.95 -9.51 -3.40
N PHE A 106 -5.46 -10.36 -2.51
CA PHE A 106 -4.09 -10.89 -2.55
C PHE A 106 -4.15 -12.37 -2.94
N ASN A 107 -3.81 -12.67 -4.20
CA ASN A 107 -3.84 -14.04 -4.73
C ASN A 107 -2.66 -14.88 -4.23
N LYS A 108 -1.55 -14.24 -3.87
CA LYS A 108 -0.40 -14.83 -3.15
C LYS A 108 -0.25 -14.22 -1.76
N ASN A 109 0.95 -14.28 -1.21
CA ASN A 109 1.17 -13.98 0.19
C ASN A 109 1.43 -12.48 0.42
N PHE A 110 0.89 -11.97 1.51
CA PHE A 110 1.06 -10.60 1.97
C PHE A 110 1.87 -10.59 3.27
N TYR A 111 3.07 -9.99 3.23
CA TYR A 111 4.04 -9.98 4.32
C TYR A 111 4.44 -8.56 4.67
N PHE A 112 3.85 -8.01 5.73
CA PHE A 112 4.25 -6.75 6.34
C PHE A 112 4.96 -7.06 7.65
N LYS A 113 6.24 -7.41 7.58
CA LYS A 113 7.00 -7.93 8.74
C LYS A 113 7.88 -6.86 9.35
N ALA A 114 7.91 -6.78 10.69
CA ALA A 114 8.71 -5.81 11.43
C ALA A 114 8.47 -4.34 11.00
N ASN A 115 7.28 -4.02 10.51
CA ASN A 115 6.93 -2.66 10.11
C ASN A 115 6.38 -1.88 11.30
N THR A 116 6.55 -0.56 11.31
CA THR A 116 5.92 0.32 12.31
C THR A 116 4.86 1.18 11.63
N PHE A 117 3.65 1.20 12.19
CA PHE A 117 2.53 2.04 11.77
C PHE A 117 2.28 3.08 12.88
N CYS A 118 2.72 4.31 12.65
CA CYS A 118 2.62 5.39 13.64
C CYS A 118 1.21 5.99 13.75
N ASN A 119 0.36 5.75 12.75
CA ASN A 119 -1.00 6.25 12.71
C ASN A 119 -2.00 5.13 12.39
N SER A 120 -3.28 5.49 12.32
CA SER A 120 -4.37 4.54 12.12
C SER A 120 -4.19 3.77 10.82
N SER A 121 -4.42 2.46 10.86
CA SER A 121 -4.26 1.57 9.71
C SER A 121 -5.56 0.84 9.38
N ASN A 122 -5.99 0.92 8.13
CA ASN A 122 -7.19 0.26 7.63
C ASN A 122 -6.82 -0.81 6.59
N PHE A 123 -7.08 -2.06 6.96
CA PHE A 123 -6.91 -3.27 6.15
C PHE A 123 -8.25 -4.01 5.99
N GLU A 124 -9.35 -3.27 5.86
CA GLU A 124 -10.71 -3.80 5.83
C GLU A 124 -11.08 -4.40 4.48
N ARG A 125 -11.97 -5.39 4.52
CA ARG A 125 -12.62 -5.99 3.34
C ARG A 125 -11.64 -6.55 2.32
N ASN A 126 -10.48 -6.98 2.78
CA ASN A 126 -9.48 -7.60 1.95
C ASN A 126 -9.68 -9.11 1.91
N PHE A 127 -9.30 -9.72 0.79
CA PHE A 127 -9.19 -11.17 0.67
C PHE A 127 -7.72 -11.58 0.65
N TYR A 128 -7.28 -12.30 1.68
CA TYR A 128 -5.90 -12.75 1.83
C TYR A 128 -5.78 -14.26 1.64
N ASN A 129 -4.93 -14.69 0.71
CA ASN A 129 -4.48 -16.08 0.69
C ASN A 129 -3.63 -16.40 1.93
N TYR A 130 -2.68 -15.53 2.27
CA TYR A 130 -1.97 -15.56 3.55
C TYR A 130 -1.55 -14.14 3.89
N ALA A 131 -1.74 -13.71 5.13
CA ALA A 131 -1.28 -12.42 5.63
C ALA A 131 -0.37 -12.60 6.86
N SER A 132 0.72 -11.85 6.94
CA SER A 132 1.60 -11.85 8.11
C SER A 132 2.01 -10.44 8.45
N PHE A 133 1.74 -10.07 9.69
CA PHE A 133 2.19 -8.86 10.35
C PHE A 133 3.20 -9.14 11.46
N LYS A 134 3.90 -10.28 11.36
CA LYS A 134 4.89 -10.73 12.34
C LYS A 134 5.89 -9.62 12.70
N LYS A 135 6.09 -9.39 14.00
CA LYS A 135 6.95 -8.34 14.58
C LYS A 135 6.55 -6.89 14.27
N SER A 136 5.42 -6.66 13.63
CA SER A 136 5.00 -5.30 13.30
C SER A 136 4.38 -4.59 14.51
N HIS A 137 4.54 -3.27 14.56
CA HIS A 137 4.09 -2.43 15.66
C HIS A 137 3.04 -1.44 15.15
N PHE A 138 1.84 -1.48 15.73
CA PHE A 138 0.76 -0.54 15.49
C PHE A 138 0.64 0.41 16.69
N GLU A 139 1.02 1.67 16.50
CA GLU A 139 0.99 2.69 17.55
C GLU A 139 -0.44 3.24 17.78
N LYS A 140 -1.31 3.10 16.78
CA LYS A 140 -2.71 3.54 16.77
C LYS A 140 -3.65 2.42 16.35
N ASN A 141 -4.96 2.71 16.39
CA ASN A 141 -6.00 1.78 15.97
C ASN A 141 -5.71 1.12 14.61
N VAL A 142 -5.92 -0.19 14.55
CA VAL A 142 -5.84 -0.98 13.31
C VAL A 142 -7.12 -1.80 13.13
N THR A 143 -7.62 -1.84 11.90
CA THR A 143 -8.85 -2.55 11.55
C THR A 143 -8.64 -3.48 10.37
N PHE A 144 -9.15 -4.70 10.51
CA PHE A 144 -9.25 -5.75 9.51
C PHE A 144 -10.72 -6.15 9.29
N TYR A 145 -11.66 -5.27 9.65
CA TYR A 145 -13.09 -5.53 9.59
C TYR A 145 -13.55 -6.08 8.23
N ASN A 146 -14.31 -7.16 8.27
CA ASN A 146 -14.88 -7.87 7.12
C ASN A 146 -13.82 -8.37 6.12
N SER A 147 -12.58 -8.58 6.57
CA SER A 147 -11.53 -9.21 5.77
C SER A 147 -11.57 -10.74 5.91
N THR A 148 -11.24 -11.43 4.82
CA THR A 148 -11.16 -12.90 4.79
C THR A 148 -9.70 -13.34 4.75
N PHE A 149 -9.33 -14.29 5.61
CA PHE A 149 -7.98 -14.85 5.68
C PHE A 149 -8.05 -16.37 5.55
N LYS A 150 -7.26 -16.97 4.65
CA LYS A 150 -6.98 -18.42 4.74
C LYS A 150 -5.84 -18.73 5.71
N GLY A 151 -4.99 -17.74 6.00
CA GLY A 151 -3.97 -17.79 7.03
C GLY A 151 -3.58 -16.38 7.47
N LEU A 152 -3.37 -16.20 8.77
CA LEU A 152 -3.03 -14.92 9.39
C LEU A 152 -2.00 -15.12 10.50
N ASP A 153 -0.92 -14.33 10.49
CA ASP A 153 0.14 -14.40 11.49
C ASP A 153 0.44 -13.02 12.10
N PHE A 154 0.13 -12.86 13.39
CA PHE A 154 0.48 -11.70 14.22
C PHE A 154 1.57 -12.02 15.25
N SER A 155 2.38 -13.05 15.02
CA SER A 155 3.45 -13.44 15.97
C SER A 155 4.34 -12.26 16.31
N GLN A 156 4.44 -11.92 17.60
CA GLN A 156 5.24 -10.79 18.11
C GLN A 156 4.78 -9.41 17.58
N ALA A 157 3.58 -9.29 17.03
CA ALA A 157 3.01 -7.98 16.72
C ALA A 157 2.63 -7.25 18.01
N ILE A 158 2.78 -5.92 18.01
CA ILE A 158 2.44 -5.05 19.14
C ILE A 158 1.30 -4.13 18.71
N PHE A 159 0.25 -4.05 19.53
CA PHE A 159 -0.88 -3.15 19.34
C PHE A 159 -0.98 -2.23 20.56
N ASN A 160 -0.72 -0.93 20.39
CA ASN A 160 -0.80 0.04 21.48
C ASN A 160 -2.23 0.54 21.72
N GLU A 161 -3.10 0.44 20.71
CA GLU A 161 -4.51 0.80 20.77
C GLU A 161 -5.36 -0.37 20.24
N ASN A 162 -6.57 -0.11 19.74
CA ASN A 162 -7.52 -1.17 19.40
C ASN A 162 -7.12 -1.93 18.13
N LEU A 163 -7.25 -3.25 18.19
CA LEU A 163 -7.29 -4.15 17.05
C LEU A 163 -8.75 -4.55 16.79
N ASN A 164 -9.31 -4.13 15.66
CA ASN A 164 -10.63 -4.57 15.22
C ASN A 164 -10.47 -5.67 14.16
N ILE A 165 -10.84 -6.91 14.49
CA ILE A 165 -10.87 -8.04 13.57
C ILE A 165 -12.18 -8.80 13.75
N VAL A 166 -13.07 -8.67 12.77
CA VAL A 166 -14.44 -9.24 12.74
C VAL A 166 -14.75 -9.69 11.32
#